data_AF-A0ABD6F2W3-F1
#
_entry.id   AF-A0ABD6F2W3-F1
#
_cell.length_a   1.000
_cell.length_b   1.000
_cell.length_c   1.000
_cell.angle_alpha   90.00
_cell.angle_beta   90.00
_cell.angle_gamma   90.00
#
_symmetry.space_group_name_H-M   'P 1'
#
loop_
_entity.id
_entity.type
_entity.pdbx_description
1 polymer ?
#
loop_
_entity_poly.entity_id
_entity_poly.type
_entity_poly.pdbx_seq_one_letter_code
_entity_poly.pdbx_strand_id
1 'polypeptide(L)'
;NLSALLLNLWLLPHLSGHTSAVWILYTIFTLIHLLSNYRAVRSLHFRTFNRTLLRIVVRKYITDGYAVDVQEANDLEPLIPKDNGERFYGCPVSAVISHQRIYELTYSDAISILAVDKKSNRAFIAVAHGCKPYDEIMIAFRVEFSQIAGRIPTSGEVERFSNVLSSTHWDTTSHRLIFDKWAFTRK
;
A
#
# COMPACT_ATOMS: atom_id res chain seq x y z
N ASN A 1 23.56 19.95 -1.52
CA ASN A 1 23.56 21.31 -2.10
C ASN A 1 24.96 21.88 -2.28
N LEU A 2 25.78 22.03 -1.22
CA LEU A 2 27.14 22.57 -1.35
C LEU A 2 28.06 21.75 -2.27
N SER A 3 28.05 20.41 -2.15
CA SER A 3 28.88 19.53 -2.98
C SER A 3 28.53 19.61 -4.47
N ALA A 4 27.24 19.74 -4.81
CA ALA A 4 26.78 19.89 -6.19
C ALA A 4 27.18 21.26 -6.78
N LEU A 5 27.17 22.32 -5.97
CA LEU A 5 27.64 23.65 -6.35
C LEU A 5 29.14 23.64 -6.69
N LEU A 6 29.98 23.06 -5.82
CA LEU A 6 31.43 22.97 -6.03
C LEU A 6 31.78 22.12 -7.27
N LEU A 7 31.05 21.01 -7.47
CA LEU A 7 31.22 20.16 -8.63
C LEU A 7 30.86 20.90 -9.93
N ASN A 8 29.74 21.62 -9.94
CA ASN A 8 29.34 22.43 -11.10
C ASN A 8 30.34 23.55 -11.41
N LEU A 9 30.86 24.23 -10.39
CA LEU A 9 31.85 25.31 -10.54
C LEU A 9 33.16 24.80 -11.16
N TRP A 10 33.55 23.56 -10.87
CA TRP A 10 34.74 22.93 -11.42
C TRP A 10 34.52 22.34 -12.82
N LEU A 11 33.34 21.77 -13.09
CA LEU A 11 33.01 21.10 -14.35
C LEU A 11 32.70 22.06 -15.50
N LEU A 12 32.00 23.17 -15.23
CA LEU A 12 31.54 24.10 -16.26
C LEU A 12 32.70 24.70 -17.10
N PRO A 13 33.81 25.16 -16.50
CA PRO A 13 34.97 25.62 -17.27
C PRO A 13 35.65 24.51 -18.06
N HIS A 14 35.65 23.28 -17.53
CA HIS A 14 36.40 22.14 -18.09
C HIS A 14 35.66 21.42 -19.22
N LEU A 15 34.33 21.52 -19.26
CA LEU A 15 33.47 20.91 -20.27
C LEU A 15 33.09 21.88 -21.40
N SER A 16 33.46 23.16 -21.30
CA SER A 16 33.17 24.17 -22.30
C SER A 16 33.76 23.77 -23.66
N GLY A 17 32.89 23.56 -24.66
CA GLY A 17 33.27 23.13 -26.02
C GLY A 17 33.26 21.61 -26.26
N HIS A 18 33.05 20.78 -25.24
CA HIS A 18 33.08 19.32 -25.36
C HIS A 18 31.71 18.68 -25.09
N THR A 19 30.79 18.80 -26.05
CA THR A 19 29.41 18.29 -25.96
C THR A 19 29.34 16.80 -25.60
N SER A 20 30.24 15.96 -26.12
CA SER A 20 30.29 14.53 -25.80
C SER A 20 30.61 14.27 -24.32
N ALA A 21 31.56 15.01 -23.75
CA ALA A 21 31.95 14.90 -22.35
C ALA A 21 30.80 15.32 -21.41
N VAL A 22 30.05 16.36 -21.79
CA VAL A 22 28.85 16.78 -21.05
C VAL A 22 27.81 15.66 -20.99
N TRP A 23 27.49 15.03 -22.11
CA TRP A 23 26.50 13.94 -22.15
C TRP A 23 26.93 12.69 -21.37
N ILE A 24 28.22 12.33 -21.44
CA ILE A 24 28.77 11.22 -20.65
C ILE A 24 28.61 11.50 -19.17
N LEU A 25 29.03 12.69 -18.73
CA LEU A 25 29.00 13.03 -17.32
C LEU A 25 27.57 13.18 -16.79
N TYR A 26 26.69 13.79 -17.58
CA TYR A 26 25.26 13.85 -17.30
C TYR A 26 24.68 12.45 -17.08
N THR A 27 25.02 11.50 -17.95
CA THR A 27 24.56 10.11 -17.85
C THR A 27 25.08 9.46 -16.56
N ILE A 28 26.37 9.60 -16.26
CA ILE A 28 26.98 9.06 -15.04
C ILE A 28 26.32 9.63 -13.79
N PHE A 29 26.16 10.95 -13.69
CA PHE A 29 25.52 11.57 -12.53
C PHE A 29 24.06 11.18 -12.39
N THR A 30 23.33 11.08 -13.51
CA THR A 30 21.95 10.59 -13.50
C THR A 30 21.87 9.16 -12.95
N LEU A 31 22.77 8.26 -13.39
CA LEU A 31 22.84 6.90 -12.88
C LEU A 31 23.20 6.86 -11.39
N ILE A 32 24.18 7.64 -10.94
CA ILE A 32 24.56 7.73 -9.52
C ILE A 32 23.38 8.23 -8.68
N HIS A 33 22.67 9.27 -9.14
CA HIS A 33 21.49 9.79 -8.46
C HIS A 33 20.39 8.74 -8.36
N LEU A 34 20.10 8.04 -9.46
CA LEU A 34 19.08 6.99 -9.47
C LEU A 34 19.45 5.83 -8.53
N LEU A 35 20.71 5.38 -8.56
CA LEU A 35 21.21 4.32 -7.67
C LEU A 35 21.20 4.74 -6.20
N SER A 36 21.53 6.00 -5.91
CA SER A 36 21.50 6.54 -4.55
C SER A 36 20.06 6.62 -4.03
N ASN A 37 19.13 7.12 -4.85
CA ASN A 37 17.71 7.16 -4.51
C ASN A 37 17.13 5.75 -4.34
N TYR A 38 17.52 4.81 -5.19
CA TYR A 38 17.15 3.40 -5.06
C TYR A 38 17.59 2.83 -3.70
N ARG A 39 18.87 3.02 -3.33
CA ARG A 39 19.40 2.56 -2.04
C ARG A 39 18.73 3.25 -0.86
N ALA A 40 18.48 4.56 -0.96
CA ALA A 40 17.79 5.32 0.08
C ALA A 40 16.38 4.76 0.32
N VAL A 41 15.59 4.55 -0.74
CA VAL A 41 14.24 4.00 -0.62
C VAL A 41 14.28 2.56 -0.10
N ARG A 42 15.20 1.71 -0.58
CA ARG A 42 15.34 0.33 -0.10
C ARG A 42 15.83 0.21 1.35
N SER A 43 16.46 1.24 1.90
CA SER A 43 16.86 1.27 3.31
C SER A 43 15.71 1.62 4.26
N LEU A 44 14.57 2.07 3.73
CA LEU A 44 13.40 2.40 4.53
C LEU A 44 12.61 1.12 4.85
N HIS A 45 12.52 0.79 6.12
CA HIS A 45 11.63 -0.25 6.63
C HIS A 45 10.40 0.40 7.25
N PHE A 46 9.31 0.44 6.50
CA PHE A 46 8.07 1.04 6.96
C PHE A 46 7.28 0.10 7.85
N ARG A 47 6.97 0.57 9.06
CA ARG A 47 6.09 -0.11 10.01
C ARG A 47 4.59 0.14 9.75
N THR A 48 4.26 1.04 8.83
CA THR A 48 2.89 1.42 8.51
C THR A 48 2.45 0.80 7.19
N PHE A 49 1.25 0.23 7.19
CA PHE A 49 0.70 -0.42 6.01
C PHE A 49 0.40 0.59 4.91
N ASN A 50 1.00 0.38 3.75
CA ASN A 50 0.39 0.79 2.49
C ASN A 50 -0.34 -0.43 1.90
N ARG A 51 -1.00 -0.23 0.75
CA ARG A 51 -1.78 -1.29 0.11
C ARG A 51 -0.91 -2.48 -0.33
N THR A 52 0.27 -2.23 -0.90
CA THR A 52 1.17 -3.26 -1.42
C THR A 52 1.70 -4.13 -0.28
N LEU A 53 2.21 -3.49 0.78
CA LEU A 53 2.67 -4.18 1.98
C LEU A 53 1.54 -5.01 2.59
N LEU A 54 0.36 -4.43 2.79
CA LEU A 54 -0.78 -5.16 3.35
C LEU A 54 -1.11 -6.40 2.51
N ARG A 55 -1.14 -6.27 1.17
CA ARG A 55 -1.40 -7.41 0.28
C ARG A 55 -0.33 -8.50 0.38
N ILE A 56 0.95 -8.15 0.52
CA ILE A 56 2.04 -9.11 0.75
C ILE A 56 1.80 -9.86 2.07
N VAL A 57 1.54 -9.10 3.14
CA VAL A 57 1.31 -9.66 4.48
C VAL A 57 0.09 -10.57 4.50
N VAL A 58 -1.02 -10.16 3.88
CA VAL A 58 -2.26 -10.97 3.80
C VAL A 58 -2.06 -12.21 2.95
N ARG A 59 -1.37 -12.11 1.81
CA ARG A 59 -1.07 -13.29 0.99
C ARG A 59 -0.26 -14.30 1.78
N LYS A 60 0.76 -13.85 2.49
CA LYS A 60 1.59 -14.70 3.35
C LYS A 60 0.81 -15.32 4.50
N TYR A 61 -0.04 -14.53 5.14
CA TYR A 61 -0.96 -15.03 6.17
C TYR A 61 -1.88 -16.15 5.65
N ILE A 62 -2.43 -16.01 4.44
CA ILE A 62 -3.30 -17.03 3.84
C ILE A 62 -2.52 -18.31 3.50
N THR A 63 -1.32 -18.18 2.92
CA THR A 63 -0.53 -19.33 2.47
C THR A 63 0.13 -20.07 3.63
N ASP A 64 0.76 -19.33 4.53
CA ASP A 64 1.70 -19.87 5.52
C ASP A 64 1.10 -19.87 6.94
N GLY A 65 -0.03 -19.20 7.16
CA GLY A 65 -0.72 -19.13 8.47
C GLY A 65 -0.13 -18.12 9.46
N TYR A 66 0.95 -17.42 9.08
CA TYR A 66 1.57 -16.35 9.85
C TYR A 66 1.74 -15.08 8.99
N ALA A 67 1.75 -13.93 9.64
CA ALA A 67 2.05 -12.66 8.99
C ALA A 67 3.56 -12.44 9.01
N VAL A 68 4.11 -12.00 7.87
CA VAL A 68 5.52 -11.63 7.77
C VAL A 68 5.84 -10.45 8.66
N ASP A 69 7.07 -10.42 9.17
CA ASP A 69 7.55 -9.28 9.94
C ASP A 69 7.72 -8.03 9.04
N VAL A 70 7.98 -6.90 9.69
CA VAL A 70 8.17 -5.62 9.00
C VAL A 70 9.33 -5.70 8.00
N GLN A 71 10.44 -6.33 8.36
CA GLN A 71 11.64 -6.33 7.54
C GLN A 71 11.41 -7.15 6.26
N GLU A 72 10.96 -8.39 6.41
CA GLU A 72 10.65 -9.31 5.31
C GLU A 72 9.60 -8.70 4.38
N ALA A 73 8.54 -8.09 4.90
CA ALA A 73 7.52 -7.46 4.08
C ALA A 73 8.05 -6.30 3.22
N ASN A 74 8.89 -5.43 3.81
CA ASN A 74 9.52 -4.32 3.09
C ASN A 74 10.54 -4.82 2.06
N ASP A 75 11.25 -5.91 2.36
CA ASP A 75 12.19 -6.52 1.42
C ASP A 75 11.47 -7.09 0.19
N LEU A 76 10.28 -7.66 0.38
CA LEU A 76 9.40 -8.18 -0.66
C LEU A 76 8.63 -7.09 -1.43
N GLU A 77 8.56 -5.86 -0.91
CA GLU A 77 7.79 -4.79 -1.55
C GLU A 77 8.43 -4.36 -2.88
N PRO A 78 7.70 -4.43 -4.01
CA PRO A 78 8.20 -3.93 -5.28
C PRO A 78 8.22 -2.39 -5.27
N LEU A 79 9.33 -1.81 -5.73
CA LEU A 79 9.45 -0.35 -5.86
C LEU A 79 8.53 0.24 -6.94
N ILE A 80 8.23 -0.55 -7.97
CA ILE A 80 7.28 -0.17 -9.01
C ILE A 80 5.97 -0.86 -8.66
N PRO A 81 4.90 -0.09 -8.35
CA PRO A 81 3.60 -0.66 -8.04
C PRO A 81 3.13 -1.54 -9.20
N LYS A 82 2.80 -2.79 -8.90
CA LYS A 82 2.04 -3.61 -9.84
C LYS A 82 0.58 -3.19 -9.76
N ASP A 83 -0.07 -3.10 -10.91
CA ASP A 83 -1.52 -2.98 -10.93
C ASP A 83 -2.12 -4.23 -10.27
N ASN A 84 -2.73 -4.00 -9.11
CA ASN A 84 -3.39 -5.02 -8.32
C ASN A 84 -4.89 -4.75 -8.25
N GLY A 85 -5.44 -4.01 -9.23
CA GLY A 85 -6.82 -3.57 -9.29
C GLY A 85 -7.07 -2.31 -8.47
N GLU A 86 -8.32 -1.92 -8.28
CA GLU A 86 -8.68 -0.68 -7.57
C GLU A 86 -9.37 -0.97 -6.24
N ARG A 87 -9.14 -0.11 -5.25
CA ARG A 87 -9.78 -0.16 -3.94
C ARG A 87 -10.33 1.22 -3.64
N PHE A 88 -11.66 1.32 -3.55
CA PHE A 88 -12.35 2.55 -3.21
C PHE A 88 -12.64 2.50 -1.71
N TYR A 89 -11.62 2.84 -0.92
CA TYR A 89 -11.73 2.93 0.53
C TYR A 89 -12.47 4.21 0.91
N GLY A 90 -13.60 4.12 1.60
CA GLY A 90 -14.39 5.30 1.98
C GLY A 90 -15.22 5.86 0.83
N CYS A 91 -16.00 5.01 0.16
CA CYS A 91 -16.99 5.43 -0.85
C CYS A 91 -18.41 5.54 -0.25
N PRO A 92 -19.34 6.27 -0.90
CA PRO A 92 -20.73 6.31 -0.48
C PRO A 92 -21.36 4.91 -0.39
N VAL A 93 -22.25 4.69 0.58
CA VAL A 93 -23.00 3.43 0.70
C VAL A 93 -23.76 3.10 -0.58
N SER A 94 -24.28 4.12 -1.26
CA SER A 94 -24.95 3.95 -2.56
C SER A 94 -24.03 3.32 -3.61
N ALA A 95 -22.72 3.59 -3.60
CA ALA A 95 -21.76 2.97 -4.53
C ALA A 95 -21.59 1.47 -4.26
N VAL A 96 -21.65 1.06 -2.99
CA VAL A 96 -21.58 -0.34 -2.54
C VAL A 96 -22.89 -1.10 -2.83
N ILE A 97 -24.02 -0.40 -2.86
CA ILE A 97 -25.35 -1.02 -3.09
C ILE A 97 -25.73 -1.03 -4.57
N SER A 98 -25.37 0.02 -5.32
CA SER A 98 -25.84 0.24 -6.69
C SER A 98 -25.40 -0.85 -7.68
N HIS A 99 -24.28 -1.53 -7.42
CA HIS A 99 -23.83 -2.65 -8.27
C HIS A 99 -23.94 -4.02 -7.59
N GLN A 100 -24.88 -4.22 -6.65
CA GLN A 100 -25.11 -5.50 -5.96
C GLN A 100 -25.26 -6.72 -6.89
N ARG A 101 -25.71 -6.52 -8.14
CA ARG A 101 -25.82 -7.60 -9.14
C ARG A 101 -24.48 -8.01 -9.78
N ILE A 102 -23.44 -7.20 -9.62
CA ILE A 102 -22.11 -7.40 -10.24
C ILE A 102 -21.12 -7.96 -9.20
N TYR A 103 -21.31 -7.66 -7.92
CA TYR A 103 -20.40 -8.09 -6.86
C TYR A 103 -20.53 -9.58 -6.54
N GLU A 104 -19.42 -10.30 -6.54
CA GLU A 104 -19.40 -11.71 -6.14
C GLU A 104 -19.40 -11.91 -4.63
N LEU A 105 -18.89 -10.95 -3.86
CA LEU A 105 -18.88 -11.01 -2.40
C LEU A 105 -19.35 -9.69 -1.81
N THR A 106 -20.29 -9.77 -0.88
CA THR A 106 -20.74 -8.66 -0.06
C THR A 106 -20.69 -9.05 1.41
N TYR A 107 -20.32 -8.10 2.25
CA TYR A 107 -20.33 -8.25 3.69
C TYR A 107 -20.64 -6.91 4.34
N SER A 108 -21.33 -6.97 5.46
CA SER A 108 -21.68 -5.80 6.25
C SER A 108 -21.52 -6.14 7.72
N ASP A 109 -20.92 -5.23 8.46
CA ASP A 109 -20.94 -5.22 9.91
C ASP A 109 -21.26 -3.82 10.44
N ALA A 110 -21.04 -3.59 11.73
CA ALA A 110 -21.35 -2.31 12.36
C ALA A 110 -20.46 -1.17 11.87
N ILE A 111 -19.25 -1.45 11.37
CA ILE A 111 -18.25 -0.42 11.01
C ILE A 111 -18.04 -0.29 9.50
N SER A 112 -18.45 -1.27 8.71
CA SER A 112 -18.15 -1.30 7.29
C SER A 112 -19.18 -2.05 6.46
N ILE A 113 -19.32 -1.61 5.21
CA ILE A 113 -20.01 -2.35 4.15
C ILE A 113 -19.02 -2.51 3.02
N LEU A 114 -18.78 -3.75 2.61
CA LEU A 114 -17.80 -4.08 1.60
C LEU A 114 -18.43 -4.90 0.47
N ALA A 115 -18.03 -4.54 -0.75
CA ALA A 115 -18.41 -5.20 -1.98
C ALA A 115 -17.16 -5.48 -2.80
N VAL A 116 -17.02 -6.71 -3.28
CA VAL A 116 -15.84 -7.18 -4.01
C VAL A 116 -16.29 -7.64 -5.40
N ASP A 117 -15.76 -6.99 -6.42
CA ASP A 117 -15.81 -7.41 -7.83
C ASP A 117 -14.50 -8.12 -8.16
N LYS A 118 -14.56 -9.45 -8.25
CA LYS A 118 -13.40 -10.31 -8.54
C LYS A 118 -13.06 -10.28 -10.03
N LYS A 119 -14.05 -10.15 -10.92
CA LYS A 119 -13.83 -10.10 -12.38
C LYS A 119 -13.00 -8.89 -12.77
N SER A 120 -13.34 -7.74 -12.21
CA SER A 120 -12.64 -6.48 -12.47
C SER A 120 -11.53 -6.19 -11.46
N ASN A 121 -11.32 -7.07 -10.47
CA ASN A 121 -10.40 -6.88 -9.34
C ASN A 121 -10.59 -5.52 -8.63
N ARG A 122 -11.85 -5.16 -8.39
CA ARG A 122 -12.25 -3.92 -7.72
C ARG A 122 -12.89 -4.24 -6.36
N ALA A 123 -12.73 -3.34 -5.41
CA ALA A 123 -13.46 -3.41 -4.16
C ALA A 123 -13.97 -2.03 -3.76
N PHE A 124 -15.19 -1.98 -3.26
CA PHE A 124 -15.88 -0.78 -2.79
C PHE A 124 -16.14 -0.94 -1.31
N ILE A 125 -15.71 0.05 -0.53
CA ILE A 125 -15.76 0.00 0.93
C ILE A 125 -16.41 1.28 1.42
N ALA A 126 -17.60 1.15 2.00
CA ALA A 126 -18.19 2.20 2.82
C ALA A 126 -17.80 1.99 4.27
N VAL A 127 -17.36 3.05 4.94
CA VAL A 127 -16.84 3.01 6.31
C VAL A 127 -17.71 3.88 7.21
N ALA A 128 -17.94 3.45 8.44
CA ALA A 128 -18.69 4.23 9.42
C ALA A 128 -17.87 5.44 9.90
N HIS A 129 -18.55 6.53 10.23
CA HIS A 129 -17.91 7.72 10.79
C HIS A 129 -17.22 7.40 12.12
N GLY A 130 -15.99 7.91 12.30
CA GLY A 130 -15.21 7.75 13.52
C GLY A 130 -14.43 6.43 13.62
N CYS A 131 -14.26 5.70 12.51
CA CYS A 131 -13.32 4.58 12.46
C CYS A 131 -11.90 5.06 12.81
N LYS A 132 -11.20 4.24 13.60
CA LYS A 132 -9.80 4.49 13.94
C LYS A 132 -8.90 3.86 12.89
N PRO A 133 -7.62 4.26 12.81
CA PRO A 133 -6.66 3.64 11.89
C PRO A 133 -6.58 2.12 12.01
N TYR A 134 -6.73 1.59 13.22
CA TYR A 134 -6.82 0.15 13.45
C TYR A 134 -8.00 -0.51 12.71
N ASP A 135 -9.19 0.10 12.81
CA ASP A 135 -10.40 -0.40 12.15
C ASP A 135 -10.24 -0.36 10.63
N GLU A 136 -9.66 0.72 10.11
CA GLU A 136 -9.36 0.88 8.68
C GLU A 136 -8.39 -0.19 8.16
N ILE A 137 -7.35 -0.54 8.93
CA ILE A 137 -6.44 -1.65 8.60
C ILE A 137 -7.21 -2.98 8.59
N MET A 138 -8.08 -3.23 9.57
CA MET A 138 -8.86 -4.47 9.64
C MET A 138 -9.87 -4.59 8.48
N ILE A 139 -10.47 -3.47 8.08
CA ILE A 139 -11.36 -3.41 6.91
C ILE A 139 -10.56 -3.71 5.64
N ALA A 140 -9.39 -3.08 5.47
CA ALA A 140 -8.53 -3.33 4.33
C ALA A 140 -8.00 -4.77 4.28
N PHE A 141 -7.71 -5.37 5.45
CA PHE A 141 -7.39 -6.80 5.57
C PHE A 141 -8.51 -7.67 5.00
N ARG A 142 -9.77 -7.43 5.40
CA ARG A 142 -10.92 -8.20 4.89
C ARG A 142 -11.03 -8.12 3.38
N VAL A 143 -10.77 -6.96 2.80
CA VAL A 143 -10.82 -6.74 1.35
C VAL A 143 -9.72 -7.51 0.62
N GLU A 144 -8.46 -7.35 1.04
CA GLU A 144 -7.34 -8.07 0.40
C GLU A 144 -7.47 -9.57 0.62
N PHE A 145 -7.93 -10.02 1.79
CA PHE A 145 -8.22 -11.43 2.05
C PHE A 145 -9.28 -11.95 1.10
N SER A 146 -10.38 -11.22 0.92
CA SER A 146 -11.48 -11.63 0.05
C SER A 146 -11.07 -11.68 -1.43
N GLN A 147 -10.21 -10.77 -1.85
CA GLN A 147 -9.66 -10.75 -3.21
C GLN A 147 -8.68 -11.92 -3.45
N ILE A 148 -7.86 -12.28 -2.46
CA ILE A 148 -6.86 -13.35 -2.58
C ILE A 148 -7.49 -14.74 -2.39
N ALA A 149 -8.18 -14.96 -1.28
CA ALA A 149 -8.79 -16.25 -0.90
C ALA A 149 -10.12 -16.50 -1.63
N GLY A 150 -10.74 -15.46 -2.15
CA GLY A 150 -12.00 -15.57 -2.88
C GLY A 150 -13.23 -15.79 -2.01
N ARG A 151 -13.13 -15.54 -0.70
CA ARG A 151 -14.21 -15.60 0.29
C ARG A 151 -13.96 -14.56 1.39
N ILE A 152 -15.01 -14.19 2.12
CA ILE A 152 -14.86 -13.35 3.32
C ILE A 152 -14.10 -14.13 4.41
N PRO A 153 -13.17 -13.50 5.15
CA PRO A 153 -12.52 -14.14 6.29
C PRO A 153 -13.50 -14.40 7.43
N THR A 154 -13.30 -15.50 8.14
CA THR A 154 -14.03 -15.82 9.38
C THR A 154 -13.58 -14.93 10.54
N SER A 155 -14.41 -14.80 11.58
CA SER A 155 -14.05 -13.99 12.76
C SER A 155 -12.75 -14.47 13.43
N GLY A 156 -12.52 -15.79 13.49
CA GLY A 156 -11.29 -16.35 14.03
C GLY A 156 -10.05 -16.04 13.19
N GLU A 157 -10.19 -15.92 11.86
CA GLU A 157 -9.09 -15.49 10.98
C GLU A 157 -8.77 -14.00 11.14
N VAL A 158 -9.79 -13.17 11.40
CA VAL A 158 -9.60 -11.74 11.68
C VAL A 158 -8.91 -11.56 13.02
N GLU A 159 -9.37 -12.27 14.06
CA GLU A 159 -8.76 -12.23 15.40
C GLU A 159 -7.32 -12.73 15.38
N ARG A 160 -7.05 -13.83 14.69
CA ARG A 160 -5.69 -14.36 14.54
C ARG A 160 -4.80 -13.35 13.83
N PHE A 161 -5.26 -12.74 12.74
CA PHE A 161 -4.49 -11.70 12.04
C PHE A 161 -4.17 -10.52 12.95
N SER A 162 -5.15 -10.03 13.71
CA SER A 162 -4.99 -8.99 14.74
C SER A 162 -3.92 -9.35 15.78
N ASN A 163 -3.95 -10.58 16.30
CA ASN A 163 -2.96 -11.07 17.26
C ASN A 163 -1.57 -11.12 16.65
N VAL A 164 -1.46 -11.55 15.39
CA VAL A 164 -0.17 -11.58 14.70
C VAL A 164 0.38 -10.17 14.51
N LEU A 165 -0.43 -9.19 14.08
CA LEU A 165 0.02 -7.80 13.95
C LEU A 165 0.60 -7.26 15.25
N SER A 166 -0.04 -7.58 16.38
CA SER A 166 0.41 -7.19 17.71
C SER A 166 1.78 -7.80 18.08
N SER A 167 2.06 -9.00 17.56
CA SER A 167 3.34 -9.71 17.79
C SER A 167 4.48 -9.33 16.84
N THR A 168 4.19 -8.66 15.71
CA THR A 168 5.14 -8.48 14.59
C THR A 168 5.61 -7.03 14.38
N HIS A 169 5.49 -6.19 15.42
CA HIS A 169 5.95 -4.79 15.45
C HIS A 169 5.36 -3.86 14.36
N TRP A 170 4.26 -4.27 13.72
CA TRP A 170 3.51 -3.38 12.83
C TRP A 170 2.88 -2.25 13.62
N ASP A 171 2.95 -1.03 13.08
CA ASP A 171 2.21 0.10 13.62
C ASP A 171 0.76 0.01 13.16
N THR A 172 -0.13 -0.20 14.12
CA THR A 172 -1.58 -0.24 13.89
C THR A 172 -2.30 1.04 14.31
N THR A 173 -1.54 2.04 14.75
CA THR A 173 -2.06 3.36 15.15
C THR A 173 -2.08 4.34 13.98
N SER A 174 -1.40 4.02 12.88
CA SER A 174 -1.38 4.80 11.64
C SER A 174 -1.22 3.90 10.42
N HIS A 175 -1.60 4.41 9.24
CA HIS A 175 -1.37 3.72 7.97
C HIS A 175 -1.24 4.71 6.81
N ARG A 176 -0.83 4.19 5.66
CA ARG A 176 -0.70 4.89 4.38
C ARG A 176 -1.71 4.38 3.35
N LEU A 177 -2.77 3.71 3.80
CA LEU A 177 -3.94 3.39 2.99
C LEU A 177 -4.69 4.69 2.68
N ILE A 178 -5.13 4.86 1.44
CA ILE A 178 -5.84 6.06 0.99
C ILE A 178 -7.33 5.82 1.20
N PHE A 179 -7.88 6.29 2.31
CA PHE A 179 -9.31 6.36 2.56
C PHE A 179 -9.86 7.71 2.11
N ASP A 180 -10.85 7.68 1.23
CA ASP A 180 -11.63 8.85 0.84
C ASP A 180 -12.53 9.31 2.00
N LYS A 181 -12.91 10.59 1.98
CA LYS A 181 -13.61 11.24 3.09
C LYS A 181 -15.07 10.80 3.28
N TRP A 182 -15.60 9.87 2.48
CA TRP A 182 -16.98 9.44 2.66
C TRP A 182 -17.08 8.44 3.80
N ALA A 183 -17.72 8.88 4.87
CA ALA A 183 -18.12 8.04 5.98
C ALA A 183 -19.64 8.13 6.19
N PHE A 184 -20.28 7.02 6.55
CA PHE A 184 -21.70 7.02 6.88
C PHE A 184 -21.92 7.15 8.39
N THR A 185 -22.96 7.89 8.78
CA THR A 185 -23.36 8.01 10.18
C THR A 185 -24.30 6.87 10.53
N ARG A 186 -24.06 6.22 11.68
CA ARG A 186 -25.01 5.25 12.25
C ARG A 186 -26.27 6.00 12.70
N LYS A 187 -27.44 5.48 12.38
CA LYS A 187 -28.70 5.90 13.01
C LYS A 187 -28.95 5.06 14.25
#